data_AF-A0A7S7THR7-F1
#
_entry.id   AF-A0A7S7THR7-F1
#
_cell.length_a   1.000
_cell.length_b   1.000
_cell.length_c   1.000
_cell.angle_alpha   90.00
_cell.angle_beta   90.00
_cell.angle_gamma   90.00
#
_symmetry.space_group_name_H-M   'P 1'
#
loop_
_entity.id
_entity.type
_entity.pdbx_description
1 polymer ?
#
loop_
_entity_poly.entity_id
_entity_poly.type
_entity_poly.pdbx_seq_one_letter_code
_entity_poly.pdbx_strand_id
1 'polypeptide(L)'
;MGLVTDHAEWKPVLDALESEGIPASAARIQQEHRWDQQAVRYFMGPHVKIEVRDACTWAMNESERIGLEAKLRTAAPPEWNGPDLVIHGCRPVAGEWATDWLGAIDKLWRDWRRRRIADDAFEGAREALSSLHRRVWDEAEDHGPLLPQLGGILAEARRHPPAVRQIPPLPVGQVDVAEVMDLIRRIVSGSARPEVIVPATGWKHLSHGLGEFIVDGWSIQAFKRNFGMKYVQEARSPDGRTGDYEAFAAHEGNPFSLLEDDEQDGICEILENP
;
A
#
# COMPACT_ATOMS: atom_id res chain seq x y z
N MET A 1 -14.70 -17.69 -3.57
CA MET A 1 -14.07 -18.36 -4.72
C MET A 1 -14.80 -17.89 -5.97
N GLY A 2 -14.23 -16.94 -6.72
CA GLY A 2 -14.80 -16.49 -7.99
C GLY A 2 -14.48 -17.54 -9.05
N LEU A 3 -15.51 -18.03 -9.74
CA LEU A 3 -15.33 -18.84 -10.95
C LEU A 3 -14.63 -17.95 -11.98
N VAL A 4 -13.44 -18.37 -12.39
CA VAL A 4 -12.73 -17.80 -13.53
C VAL A 4 -13.57 -18.14 -14.75
N THR A 5 -14.28 -17.16 -15.30
CA THR A 5 -14.87 -17.29 -16.64
C THR A 5 -13.74 -17.51 -17.64
N ASP A 6 -13.99 -18.41 -18.58
CA ASP A 6 -12.98 -18.87 -19.53
C ASP A 6 -12.45 -17.69 -20.35
N HIS A 7 -11.12 -17.57 -20.51
CA HIS A 7 -10.48 -16.48 -21.27
C HIS A 7 -11.05 -16.33 -22.70
N ALA A 8 -11.68 -17.38 -23.22
CA ALA A 8 -12.38 -17.39 -24.49
C ALA A 8 -13.56 -16.41 -24.58
N GLU A 9 -14.28 -16.15 -23.48
CA GLU A 9 -15.46 -15.28 -23.47
C GLU A 9 -15.12 -13.79 -23.57
N TRP A 10 -13.89 -13.43 -23.21
CA TRP A 10 -13.44 -12.03 -23.13
C TRP A 10 -12.78 -11.56 -24.42
N LYS A 11 -12.32 -12.51 -25.25
CA LYS A 11 -11.54 -12.23 -26.45
C LYS A 11 -12.21 -11.24 -27.40
N PRO A 12 -13.51 -11.34 -27.73
CA PRO A 12 -14.15 -10.38 -28.63
C PRO A 12 -14.13 -8.93 -28.10
N VAL A 13 -14.24 -8.77 -26.78
CA VAL A 13 -14.18 -7.45 -26.11
C VAL A 13 -12.76 -6.88 -26.17
N LEU A 14 -11.75 -7.71 -25.95
CA LEU A 14 -10.34 -7.30 -26.07
C LEU A 14 -9.98 -6.96 -27.53
N ASP A 15 -10.42 -7.77 -28.50
CA ASP A 15 -10.22 -7.51 -29.93
C ASP A 15 -10.90 -6.19 -30.35
N ALA A 16 -12.07 -5.87 -29.79
CA ALA A 16 -12.76 -4.59 -30.03
C ALA A 16 -11.99 -3.39 -29.47
N LEU A 17 -11.36 -3.51 -28.30
CA LEU A 17 -10.48 -2.47 -27.77
C LEU A 17 -9.25 -2.24 -28.66
N GLU A 18 -8.59 -3.33 -29.06
CA GLU A 18 -7.40 -3.26 -29.90
C GLU A 18 -7.71 -2.67 -31.29
N SER A 19 -8.91 -2.90 -31.81
CA SER A 19 -9.36 -2.28 -33.07
C SER A 19 -9.49 -0.75 -33.01
N GLU A 20 -9.65 -0.20 -31.80
CA GLU A 20 -9.66 1.25 -31.54
C GLU A 20 -8.28 1.76 -31.10
N GLY A 21 -7.23 0.94 -31.22
CA GLY A 21 -5.87 1.28 -30.80
C GLY A 21 -5.65 1.26 -29.28
N ILE A 22 -6.57 0.68 -28.51
CA ILE A 22 -6.46 0.54 -27.05
C ILE A 22 -5.89 -0.85 -26.76
N PRO A 23 -4.71 -0.97 -26.13
CA PRO A 23 -4.12 -2.28 -25.88
C PRO A 23 -4.97 -3.08 -24.90
N ALA A 24 -5.13 -4.39 -25.13
CA ALA A 24 -5.89 -5.27 -24.23
C ALA A 24 -5.39 -5.23 -22.77
N SER A 25 -4.10 -4.96 -22.56
CA SER A 25 -3.50 -4.78 -21.23
C SER A 25 -4.04 -3.57 -20.45
N ALA A 26 -4.66 -2.61 -21.12
CA ALA A 26 -5.33 -1.49 -20.47
C ALA A 26 -6.70 -1.87 -19.89
N ALA A 27 -7.27 -3.02 -20.25
CA ALA A 27 -8.58 -3.43 -19.76
C ALA A 27 -8.51 -4.43 -18.61
N ARG A 28 -9.37 -4.23 -17.62
CA ARG A 28 -9.66 -5.19 -16.55
C ARG A 28 -11.14 -5.53 -16.57
N ILE A 29 -11.45 -6.81 -16.79
CA ILE A 29 -12.82 -7.34 -16.75
C ILE A 29 -13.01 -8.04 -15.41
N GLN A 30 -14.05 -7.65 -14.67
CA GLN A 30 -14.41 -8.26 -13.39
C GLN A 30 -15.84 -8.78 -13.49
N GLN A 31 -16.02 -10.05 -13.15
CA GLN A 31 -17.33 -10.70 -13.14
C GLN A 31 -17.71 -11.01 -11.70
N GLU A 32 -18.78 -10.39 -11.23
CA GLU A 32 -19.36 -10.61 -9.91
C GLU A 32 -20.68 -11.38 -10.04
N HIS A 33 -20.83 -12.43 -9.24
CA HIS A 33 -22.14 -13.04 -9.00
C HIS A 33 -22.75 -12.36 -7.78
N ARG A 34 -23.74 -11.49 -7.99
CA ARG A 34 -24.45 -10.82 -6.91
C ARG A 34 -25.73 -11.57 -6.57
N TRP A 35 -25.91 -11.85 -5.29
CA TRP A 35 -27.17 -12.32 -4.73
C TRP A 35 -27.93 -11.14 -4.14
N ASP A 36 -29.06 -10.75 -4.74
CA ASP A 36 -29.95 -9.77 -4.14
C ASP A 36 -30.85 -10.46 -3.10
N GLN A 37 -30.58 -10.20 -1.82
CA GLN A 37 -31.35 -10.77 -0.71
C GLN A 37 -32.75 -10.15 -0.56
N GLN A 38 -32.99 -8.93 -1.06
CA GLN A 38 -34.29 -8.26 -0.93
C GLN A 38 -35.28 -8.69 -2.02
N ALA A 39 -34.81 -8.96 -3.23
CA ALA A 39 -35.68 -9.33 -4.34
C ALA A 39 -36.10 -10.81 -4.36
N VAL A 40 -35.47 -11.68 -3.56
CA VAL A 40 -35.61 -13.17 -3.60
C VAL A 40 -35.61 -13.67 -5.06
N ARG A 41 -34.79 -13.03 -5.90
CA ARG A 41 -34.61 -13.38 -7.30
C ARG A 41 -33.14 -13.60 -7.54
N TYR A 42 -32.83 -14.76 -8.12
CA TYR A 42 -31.55 -14.99 -8.76
C TYR A 42 -31.48 -14.00 -9.94
N PHE A 43 -30.57 -13.03 -9.91
CA PHE A 43 -30.16 -12.38 -11.15
C PHE A 43 -29.46 -13.48 -11.96
N MET A 44 -30.10 -13.94 -13.03
CA MET A 44 -29.55 -15.02 -13.86
C MET A 44 -28.45 -14.54 -14.83
N GLY A 45 -27.86 -13.38 -14.58
CA GLY A 45 -26.77 -12.84 -15.37
C GLY A 45 -25.58 -12.47 -14.48
N PRO A 46 -24.33 -12.69 -14.93
CA PRO A 46 -23.18 -12.14 -14.25
C PRO A 46 -23.20 -10.61 -14.29
N HIS A 47 -22.96 -9.95 -13.17
CA HIS A 47 -22.65 -8.54 -13.18
C HIS A 47 -21.22 -8.37 -13.67
N VAL A 48 -21.03 -7.76 -14.83
CA VAL A 48 -19.72 -7.61 -15.45
C VAL A 48 -19.32 -6.15 -15.49
N LYS A 49 -18.16 -5.84 -14.90
CA LYS A 49 -17.53 -4.54 -14.95
C LYS A 49 -16.31 -4.60 -15.87
N ILE A 50 -16.31 -3.77 -16.91
CA ILE A 50 -15.15 -3.56 -17.78
C ILE A 50 -14.52 -2.21 -17.40
N GLU A 51 -13.32 -2.24 -16.84
CA GLU A 51 -12.52 -1.04 -16.58
C GLU A 51 -11.47 -0.88 -17.69
N VAL A 52 -11.49 0.23 -18.42
CA VAL A 52 -10.49 0.54 -19.45
C VAL A 52 -9.58 1.67 -18.96
N ARG A 53 -8.30 1.39 -18.75
CA ARG A 53 -7.26 2.25 -18.17
C ARG A 53 -6.27 2.69 -19.24
N ASP A 54 -6.74 3.46 -20.21
CA ASP A 54 -5.94 3.90 -21.35
C ASP A 54 -5.97 5.42 -21.52
N ALA A 55 -4.87 6.03 -21.97
CA ALA A 55 -4.80 7.47 -22.15
C ALA A 55 -5.58 7.95 -23.39
N CYS A 56 -5.73 7.11 -24.42
CA CYS A 56 -6.44 7.45 -25.65
C CYS A 56 -7.95 7.56 -25.43
N THR A 57 -8.54 6.73 -24.55
CA THR A 57 -9.97 6.84 -24.20
C THR A 57 -10.35 8.16 -23.51
N TRP A 58 -9.35 8.88 -23.00
CA TRP A 58 -9.53 10.21 -22.41
C TRP A 58 -9.37 11.35 -23.41
N ALA A 59 -8.54 11.16 -24.44
CA ALA A 59 -8.45 12.09 -25.56
C ALA A 59 -9.68 12.00 -26.48
N MET A 60 -10.46 10.91 -26.37
CA MET A 60 -11.73 10.75 -27.07
C MET A 60 -12.74 11.81 -26.65
N ASN A 61 -13.36 12.45 -27.63
CA ASN A 61 -14.54 13.26 -27.42
C ASN A 61 -15.74 12.36 -27.04
N GLU A 62 -16.82 12.98 -26.55
CA GLU A 62 -17.99 12.24 -26.06
C GLU A 62 -18.61 11.33 -27.14
N SER A 63 -18.60 11.73 -28.41
CA SER A 63 -19.09 10.90 -29.50
C SER A 63 -18.22 9.68 -29.76
N GLU A 64 -16.90 9.81 -29.65
CA GLU A 64 -15.95 8.71 -29.77
C GLU A 64 -16.09 7.73 -28.60
N ARG A 65 -16.30 8.26 -27.38
CA ARG A 65 -16.56 7.45 -26.18
C ARG A 65 -17.85 6.65 -26.28
N ILE A 66 -18.94 7.29 -26.72
CA ILE A 66 -20.22 6.60 -26.99
C ILE A 66 -20.05 5.52 -28.06
N GLY A 67 -19.27 5.81 -29.11
CA GLY A 67 -18.95 4.86 -30.17
C GLY A 67 -18.17 3.64 -29.66
N LEU A 68 -17.16 3.86 -28.82
CA LEU A 68 -16.40 2.81 -28.17
C LEU A 68 -17.30 1.97 -27.25
N GLU A 69 -18.12 2.60 -26.40
CA GLU A 69 -19.03 1.88 -25.51
C GLU A 69 -19.99 0.99 -26.31
N ALA A 70 -20.56 1.51 -27.41
CA ALA A 70 -21.43 0.72 -28.29
C ALA A 70 -20.71 -0.48 -28.92
N LYS A 71 -19.45 -0.30 -29.36
CA LYS A 71 -18.61 -1.40 -29.89
C LYS A 71 -18.35 -2.46 -28.82
N LEU A 72 -17.99 -2.06 -27.60
CA LEU A 72 -17.74 -2.98 -26.49
C LEU A 72 -19.00 -3.73 -26.08
N ARG A 73 -20.16 -3.08 -26.03
CA ARG A 73 -21.45 -3.74 -25.77
C ARG A 73 -21.85 -4.73 -26.88
N THR A 74 -21.52 -4.41 -28.13
CA THR A 74 -21.77 -5.31 -29.28
C THR A 74 -20.86 -6.53 -29.25
N ALA A 75 -19.61 -6.34 -28.81
CA ALA A 75 -18.62 -7.41 -28.68
C ALA A 75 -18.82 -8.27 -27.42
N ALA A 76 -19.45 -7.72 -26.37
CA ALA A 76 -19.72 -8.44 -25.14
C ALA A 76 -20.71 -9.60 -25.38
N PRO A 77 -20.51 -10.75 -24.71
CA PRO A 77 -21.46 -11.85 -24.71
C PRO A 77 -22.90 -11.38 -24.40
N PRO A 78 -23.93 -11.93 -25.07
CA PRO A 78 -25.33 -11.54 -24.84
C PRO A 78 -25.76 -11.65 -23.37
N GLU A 79 -25.24 -12.63 -22.64
CA GLU A 79 -25.45 -12.84 -21.20
C GLU A 79 -24.91 -11.72 -20.30
N TRP A 80 -24.02 -10.85 -20.79
CA TRP A 80 -23.56 -9.68 -20.04
C TRP A 80 -24.44 -8.46 -20.30
N ASN A 81 -25.14 -8.41 -21.44
CA ASN A 81 -25.84 -7.22 -21.90
C ASN A 81 -27.07 -6.88 -21.03
N GLY A 82 -27.20 -5.59 -20.68
CA GLY A 82 -28.26 -5.08 -19.81
C GLY A 82 -27.73 -4.04 -18.81
N PRO A 83 -28.49 -3.71 -17.74
CA PRO A 83 -28.01 -2.83 -16.66
C PRO A 83 -26.81 -3.42 -15.90
N ASP A 84 -26.54 -4.72 -16.10
CA ASP A 84 -25.52 -5.49 -15.41
C ASP A 84 -24.15 -5.44 -16.11
N LEU A 85 -24.04 -4.87 -17.33
CA LEU A 85 -22.76 -4.54 -17.96
C LEU A 85 -22.43 -3.06 -17.76
N VAL A 86 -21.39 -2.82 -16.99
CA VAL A 86 -20.89 -1.48 -16.68
C VAL A 86 -19.50 -1.31 -17.29
N ILE A 87 -19.36 -0.31 -18.17
CA ILE A 87 -18.10 0.05 -18.81
C ILE A 87 -17.62 1.36 -18.19
N HIS A 88 -16.44 1.34 -17.59
CA HIS A 88 -15.82 2.51 -16.97
C HIS A 88 -14.51 2.84 -17.68
N GLY A 89 -14.44 4.05 -18.25
CA GLY A 89 -13.16 4.68 -18.60
C GLY A 89 -12.48 5.18 -17.35
N CYS A 90 -11.32 4.62 -17.03
CA CYS A 90 -10.45 5.08 -15.95
C CYS A 90 -9.28 5.83 -16.55
N ARG A 91 -8.91 6.98 -16.00
CA ARG A 91 -7.63 7.59 -16.36
C ARG A 91 -6.55 6.58 -15.95
N PRO A 92 -5.57 6.25 -16.80
CA PRO A 92 -4.38 5.62 -16.26
C PRO A 92 -3.88 6.62 -15.23
N VAL A 93 -4.05 6.29 -13.96
CA VAL A 93 -3.50 7.11 -12.89
C VAL A 93 -2.03 7.12 -13.18
N ALA A 94 -1.54 8.27 -13.65
CA ALA A 94 -0.17 8.44 -14.05
C ALA A 94 0.66 7.84 -12.93
N GLY A 95 1.57 6.90 -13.25
CA GLY A 95 2.33 6.20 -12.23
C GLY A 95 2.94 7.16 -11.19
N GLU A 96 3.22 8.40 -11.62
CA GLU A 96 3.55 9.56 -10.81
C GLU A 96 2.55 9.85 -9.66
N TRP A 97 1.25 10.05 -9.90
CA TRP A 97 0.29 10.32 -8.80
C TRP A 97 0.22 9.19 -7.78
N ALA A 98 0.13 7.94 -8.25
CA ALA A 98 0.04 6.80 -7.35
C ALA A 98 1.31 6.67 -6.50
N THR A 99 2.48 6.86 -7.11
CA THR A 99 3.78 6.85 -6.43
C THR A 99 3.87 7.98 -5.40
N ASP A 100 3.54 9.20 -5.79
CA ASP A 100 3.68 10.37 -4.92
C ASP A 100 2.66 10.37 -3.77
N TRP A 101 1.43 9.94 -4.04
CA TRP A 101 0.41 9.81 -2.99
C TRP A 101 0.76 8.71 -1.99
N LEU A 102 1.22 7.53 -2.46
CA LEU A 102 1.68 6.47 -1.56
C LEU A 102 2.90 6.94 -0.75
N GLY A 103 3.86 7.60 -1.39
CA GLY A 103 5.02 8.19 -0.71
C GLY A 103 4.61 9.23 0.34
N ALA A 104 3.59 10.06 0.06
CA ALA A 104 3.07 11.03 1.01
C ALA A 104 2.39 10.35 2.21
N ILE A 105 1.57 9.32 1.99
CA ILE A 105 0.94 8.54 3.05
C ILE A 105 2.00 7.85 3.92
N ASP A 106 2.97 7.17 3.31
CA ASP A 106 4.04 6.50 4.05
C ASP A 106 4.84 7.48 4.90
N LYS A 107 5.20 8.65 4.33
CA LYS A 107 5.90 9.71 5.05
C LYS A 107 5.08 10.25 6.22
N LEU A 108 3.77 10.47 6.04
CA LEU A 108 2.88 10.91 7.11
C LEU A 108 2.86 9.90 8.28
N TRP A 109 2.71 8.61 7.97
CA TRP A 109 2.74 7.54 8.98
C TRP A 109 4.08 7.47 9.72
N ARG A 110 5.19 7.60 9.00
CA ARG A 110 6.53 7.62 9.61
C ARG A 110 6.72 8.81 10.53
N ASP A 111 6.37 10.03 10.09
CA ASP A 111 6.51 11.22 10.93
C ASP A 111 5.63 11.17 12.18
N TRP A 112 4.41 10.63 12.08
CA TRP A 112 3.55 10.40 13.23
C TRP A 112 4.15 9.36 14.20
N ARG A 113 4.62 8.21 13.69
CA ARG A 113 5.31 7.18 14.48
C ARG A 113 6.58 7.71 15.18
N ARG A 114 7.33 8.59 14.51
CA ARG A 114 8.51 9.30 15.04
C ARG A 114 8.16 10.46 15.97
N ARG A 115 6.87 10.66 16.28
CA ARG A 115 6.39 11.74 17.16
C ARG A 115 6.80 13.13 16.69
N ARG A 116 6.88 13.34 15.37
CA ARG A 116 7.08 14.66 14.75
C ARG A 116 5.77 15.40 14.50
N ILE A 117 4.65 14.67 14.56
CA ILE A 117 3.29 15.16 14.30
C ILE A 117 2.38 14.67 15.43
N ALA A 118 1.53 15.54 15.95
CA ALA A 118 0.52 15.22 16.95
C ALA A 118 -0.62 14.35 16.35
N ASP A 119 -1.35 13.63 17.21
CA ASP A 119 -2.39 12.69 16.76
C ASP A 119 -3.53 13.38 15.97
N ASP A 120 -3.94 14.57 16.40
CA ASP A 120 -4.96 15.38 15.73
C ASP A 120 -4.49 15.92 14.37
N ALA A 121 -3.25 16.40 14.31
CA ALA A 121 -2.62 16.83 13.07
C ALA A 121 -2.42 15.68 12.08
N PHE A 122 -2.11 14.47 12.57
CA PHE A 122 -2.04 13.26 11.76
C PHE A 122 -3.41 12.91 11.16
N GLU A 123 -4.47 12.88 11.97
CA GLU A 123 -5.82 12.56 11.48
C GLU A 123 -6.30 13.59 10.45
N GLY A 124 -6.09 14.88 10.69
CA GLY A 124 -6.42 15.94 9.73
C GLY A 124 -5.67 15.80 8.40
N ALA A 125 -4.37 15.50 8.46
CA ALA A 125 -3.57 15.27 7.26
C ALA A 125 -3.99 14.00 6.50
N ARG A 126 -4.32 12.91 7.22
CA ARG A 126 -4.80 11.66 6.64
C ARG A 126 -6.13 11.86 5.91
N GLU A 127 -7.05 12.62 6.50
CA GLU A 127 -8.32 12.98 5.87
C GLU A 127 -8.09 13.83 4.61
N ALA A 128 -7.23 14.85 4.68
CA ALA A 128 -6.89 15.70 3.55
C ALA A 128 -6.27 14.91 2.38
N LEU A 129 -5.32 14.00 2.65
CA LEU A 129 -4.73 13.12 1.65
C LEU A 129 -5.76 12.16 1.04
N SER A 130 -6.70 11.65 1.84
CA SER A 130 -7.79 10.78 1.37
C SER A 130 -8.77 11.54 0.47
N SER A 131 -9.07 12.81 0.81
CA SER A 131 -9.90 13.68 -0.01
C SER A 131 -9.24 14.00 -1.36
N LEU A 132 -7.94 14.30 -1.37
CA LEU A 132 -7.18 14.49 -2.61
C LEU A 132 -7.17 13.23 -3.47
N HIS A 133 -6.96 12.07 -2.86
CA HIS A 133 -7.01 10.79 -3.58
C HIS A 133 -8.36 10.58 -4.25
N ARG A 134 -9.47 10.84 -3.52
CA ARG A 134 -10.83 10.74 -4.06
C ARG A 134 -11.06 11.65 -5.27
N ARG A 135 -10.61 12.90 -5.19
CA ARG A 135 -10.73 13.86 -6.30
C ARG A 135 -10.03 13.36 -7.56
N VAL A 136 -8.83 12.80 -7.43
CA VAL A 136 -8.09 12.25 -8.59
C VAL A 136 -8.66 10.91 -9.05
N TRP A 137 -9.02 10.02 -8.12
CA TRP A 137 -9.36 8.63 -8.41
C TRP A 137 -10.84 8.44 -8.79
N ASP A 138 -11.75 9.05 -8.04
CA ASP A 138 -13.20 8.89 -8.22
C ASP A 138 -13.80 10.03 -9.06
N GLU A 139 -13.34 11.27 -8.85
CA GLU A 139 -13.89 12.45 -9.55
C GLU A 139 -13.09 12.80 -10.82
N ALA A 140 -12.00 12.07 -11.09
CA ALA A 140 -11.14 12.22 -12.25
C ALA A 140 -10.57 13.64 -12.45
N GLU A 141 -10.36 14.38 -11.36
CA GLU A 141 -9.72 15.69 -11.40
C GLU A 141 -8.27 15.59 -11.91
N ASP A 142 -7.79 16.64 -12.57
CA ASP A 142 -6.43 16.67 -13.06
C ASP A 142 -5.40 16.67 -11.91
N HIS A 143 -4.53 15.67 -11.89
CA HIS A 143 -3.60 15.46 -10.78
C HIS A 143 -2.42 16.43 -10.79
N GLY A 144 -2.04 16.98 -11.94
CA GLY A 144 -0.90 17.89 -12.08
C GLY A 144 -0.96 19.08 -11.10
N PRO A 145 -2.06 19.84 -11.06
CA PRO A 145 -2.25 20.92 -10.08
C PRO A 145 -2.38 20.47 -8.62
N LEU A 146 -2.72 19.19 -8.38
CA LEU A 146 -2.93 18.64 -7.05
C LEU A 146 -1.65 18.05 -6.43
N LEU A 147 -0.68 17.63 -7.25
CA LEU A 147 0.61 17.08 -6.79
C LEU A 147 1.32 17.97 -5.75
N PRO A 148 1.45 19.30 -5.93
CA PRO A 148 2.07 20.16 -4.93
C PRO A 148 1.33 20.19 -3.58
N GLN A 149 0.02 19.88 -3.56
CA GLN A 149 -0.79 19.89 -2.33
C GLN A 149 -0.41 18.76 -1.39
N LEU A 150 0.10 17.63 -1.89
CA LEU A 150 0.61 16.54 -1.07
C LEU A 150 1.71 17.05 -0.13
N GLY A 151 2.70 17.77 -0.66
CA GLY A 151 3.77 18.37 0.12
C GLY A 151 3.28 19.42 1.11
N GLY A 152 2.28 20.23 0.73
CA GLY A 152 1.65 21.22 1.60
C GLY A 152 0.96 20.60 2.82
N ILE A 153 0.23 19.50 2.64
CA ILE A 153 -0.44 18.78 3.74
C ILE A 153 0.60 18.23 4.73
N LEU A 154 1.66 17.61 4.24
CA LEU A 154 2.72 17.08 5.09
C LEU A 154 3.46 18.19 5.86
N ALA A 155 3.75 19.31 5.19
CA ALA A 155 4.40 20.44 5.81
C ALA A 155 3.53 21.08 6.89
N GLU A 156 2.22 21.19 6.68
CA GLU A 156 1.29 21.69 7.68
C GLU A 156 1.21 20.76 8.89
N ALA A 157 1.06 19.45 8.69
CA ALA A 157 1.03 18.48 9.79
C ALA A 157 2.27 18.58 10.69
N ARG A 158 3.46 18.74 10.10
CA ARG A 158 4.74 18.91 10.82
C ARG A 158 4.85 20.20 11.64
N ARG A 159 3.97 21.19 11.45
CA ARG A 159 3.95 22.41 12.28
C ARG A 159 3.30 22.17 13.65
N HIS A 160 2.68 21.01 13.85
CA HIS A 160 1.96 20.64 15.06
C HIS A 160 2.63 19.42 15.71
N PRO A 161 3.81 19.58 16.34
CA PRO A 161 4.45 18.50 17.06
C PRO A 161 3.64 18.10 18.30
N PRO A 162 3.71 16.82 18.72
CA PRO A 162 3.05 16.38 19.95
C PRO A 162 3.66 17.07 21.17
N ALA A 163 2.88 17.13 22.26
CA ALA A 163 3.39 17.59 23.55
C ALA A 163 4.54 16.69 24.01
N VAL A 164 5.56 17.30 24.64
CA VAL A 164 6.70 16.57 25.19
C VAL A 164 6.19 15.58 26.24
N ARG A 165 6.38 14.29 25.97
CA ARG A 165 6.05 13.20 26.89
C ARG A 165 7.25 12.89 27.78
N GLN A 166 6.98 12.66 29.07
CA GLN A 166 7.97 12.02 29.93
C GLN A 166 7.95 10.51 29.66
N ILE A 167 9.08 9.97 29.20
CA ILE A 167 9.27 8.53 29.05
C ILE A 167 9.50 7.97 30.47
N PRO A 168 8.68 7.02 30.94
CA PRO A 168 8.87 6.44 32.27
C PRO A 168 10.20 5.68 32.31
N PRO A 169 10.73 5.32 33.49
CA PRO A 169 11.90 4.44 33.56
C PRO A 169 11.59 3.06 32.95
N LEU A 170 12.58 2.46 32.29
CA LEU A 170 12.46 1.12 31.73
C LEU A 170 12.31 0.08 32.87
N PRO A 171 11.34 -0.84 32.80
CA PRO A 171 11.22 -1.94 33.77
C PRO A 171 12.46 -2.85 33.78
N VAL A 172 12.75 -3.45 34.94
CA VAL A 172 13.84 -4.43 35.08
C VAL A 172 13.58 -5.63 34.18
N GLY A 173 14.61 -6.08 33.48
CA GLY A 173 14.53 -7.23 32.57
C GLY A 173 14.03 -6.88 31.17
N GLN A 174 13.72 -5.61 30.89
CA GLN A 174 13.35 -5.18 29.55
C GLN A 174 14.54 -4.64 28.76
N VAL A 175 14.43 -4.78 27.44
CA VAL A 175 15.31 -4.15 26.45
C VAL A 175 14.78 -2.75 26.14
N ASP A 176 15.67 -1.77 26.08
CA ASP A 176 15.30 -0.41 25.68
C ASP A 176 15.15 -0.30 24.15
N VAL A 177 14.31 0.62 23.71
CA VAL A 177 14.14 0.98 22.30
C VAL A 177 15.46 1.46 21.70
N ALA A 178 16.21 2.28 22.45
CA ALA A 178 17.51 2.79 22.03
C ALA A 178 18.53 1.67 21.76
N GLU A 179 18.55 0.61 22.58
CA GLU A 179 19.46 -0.52 22.39
C GLU A 179 19.21 -1.26 21.07
N VAL A 180 17.93 -1.48 20.73
CA VAL A 180 17.54 -2.13 19.47
C VAL A 180 17.84 -1.21 18.28
N MET A 181 17.59 0.09 18.41
CA MET A 181 17.93 1.06 17.35
C MET A 181 19.43 1.11 17.10
N ASP A 182 20.25 1.14 18.14
CA ASP A 182 21.71 1.14 18.02
C ASP A 182 22.23 -0.14 17.37
N LEU A 183 21.64 -1.29 17.70
CA LEU A 183 21.92 -2.55 17.03
C LEU A 183 21.61 -2.49 15.53
N ILE A 184 20.43 -1.97 15.15
CA ILE A 184 20.03 -1.83 13.75
C ILE A 184 20.98 -0.86 13.01
N ARG A 185 21.32 0.27 13.62
CA ARG A 185 22.28 1.24 13.05
C ARG A 185 23.67 0.64 12.82
N ARG A 186 24.11 -0.25 13.71
CA ARG A 186 25.38 -0.98 13.53
C ARG A 186 25.31 -1.95 12.36
N ILE A 187 24.16 -2.56 12.09
CA ILE A 187 23.96 -3.36 10.88
C ILE A 187 24.05 -2.46 9.64
N VAL A 188 23.29 -1.36 9.61
CA VAL A 188 23.27 -0.41 8.48
C VAL A 188 24.65 0.15 8.17
N SER A 189 25.44 0.47 9.19
CA SER A 189 26.83 0.96 9.01
C SER A 189 27.84 -0.14 8.65
N GLY A 190 27.42 -1.40 8.60
CA GLY A 190 28.29 -2.56 8.34
C GLY A 190 29.18 -2.97 9.52
N SER A 191 28.98 -2.36 10.69
CA SER A 191 29.72 -2.66 11.93
C SER A 191 29.22 -3.91 12.66
N ALA A 192 28.09 -4.45 12.23
CA ALA A 192 27.53 -5.73 12.68
C ALA A 192 26.92 -6.46 11.47
N ARG A 193 26.95 -7.79 11.46
CA ARG A 193 26.40 -8.60 10.37
C ARG A 193 25.24 -9.45 10.88
N PRO A 194 24.02 -9.26 10.38
CA PRO A 194 22.90 -10.08 10.75
C PRO A 194 22.97 -11.44 10.04
N GLU A 195 22.57 -12.49 10.75
CA GLU A 195 22.31 -13.81 10.19
C GLU A 195 20.80 -14.03 10.16
N VAL A 196 20.20 -14.16 8.97
CA VAL A 196 18.77 -14.42 8.84
C VAL A 196 18.48 -15.88 9.20
N ILE A 197 17.63 -16.09 10.21
CA ILE A 197 17.22 -17.41 10.70
C ILE A 197 15.89 -17.82 10.09
N VAL A 198 14.94 -16.86 9.99
CA VAL A 198 13.59 -17.11 9.46
C VAL A 198 13.20 -16.02 8.44
N PRO A 199 12.69 -16.40 7.25
CA PRO A 199 12.65 -17.76 6.72
C PRO A 199 14.04 -18.24 6.28
N ALA A 200 14.29 -19.56 6.32
CA ALA A 200 15.55 -20.14 5.86
C ALA A 200 15.87 -19.85 4.38
N THR A 201 14.85 -19.50 3.59
CA THR A 201 14.99 -19.07 2.20
C THR A 201 15.46 -17.62 2.05
N GLY A 202 15.65 -16.88 3.15
CA GLY A 202 16.06 -15.47 3.14
C GLY A 202 14.88 -14.51 3.10
N TRP A 203 15.10 -13.31 3.65
CA TRP A 203 14.02 -12.36 3.94
C TRP A 203 13.37 -11.75 2.69
N LYS A 204 14.06 -11.79 1.54
CA LYS A 204 13.54 -11.45 0.22
C LYS A 204 12.27 -12.20 -0.15
N HIS A 205 12.17 -13.47 0.26
CA HIS A 205 11.06 -14.35 -0.08
C HIS A 205 9.88 -14.28 0.91
N LEU A 206 10.03 -13.53 2.00
CA LEU A 206 8.93 -13.27 2.92
C LEU A 206 8.08 -12.11 2.40
N SER A 207 6.93 -12.40 1.79
CA SER A 207 6.02 -11.34 1.32
C SER A 207 5.22 -10.71 2.46
N HIS A 208 4.80 -11.49 3.44
CA HIS A 208 4.00 -11.05 4.57
C HIS A 208 4.20 -12.01 5.73
N GLY A 209 4.67 -11.53 6.88
CA GLY A 209 4.81 -12.35 8.08
C GLY A 209 5.99 -11.94 8.95
N LEU A 210 6.30 -12.80 9.92
CA LEU A 210 7.43 -12.63 10.84
C LEU A 210 8.68 -13.31 10.26
N GLY A 211 9.79 -12.56 10.26
CA GLY A 211 11.13 -13.09 10.08
C GLY A 211 11.94 -12.92 11.35
N GLU A 212 13.06 -13.64 11.44
CA GLU A 212 14.00 -13.58 12.56
C GLU A 212 15.42 -13.49 12.04
N PHE A 213 16.24 -12.66 12.68
CA PHE A 213 17.68 -12.60 12.46
C PHE A 213 18.43 -12.48 13.78
N ILE A 214 19.67 -12.98 13.78
CA ILE A 214 20.59 -12.92 14.92
C ILE A 214 21.74 -11.98 14.60
N VAL A 215 22.17 -11.18 15.57
CA VAL A 215 23.33 -10.29 15.44
C VAL A 215 23.97 -10.06 16.80
N ASP A 216 25.28 -10.30 16.94
CA ASP A 216 26.01 -10.14 18.21
C ASP A 216 25.35 -10.82 19.42
N GLY A 217 24.73 -11.99 19.21
CA GLY A 217 24.00 -12.73 20.24
C GLY A 217 22.59 -12.21 20.56
N TRP A 218 22.14 -11.13 19.92
CA TRP A 218 20.75 -10.70 19.94
C TRP A 218 19.92 -11.54 18.98
N SER A 219 18.68 -11.87 19.35
CA SER A 219 17.65 -12.37 18.44
C SER A 219 16.61 -11.27 18.23
N ILE A 220 16.33 -10.93 16.98
CA ILE A 220 15.35 -9.92 16.59
C ILE A 220 14.32 -10.57 15.68
N GLN A 221 13.07 -10.58 16.14
CA GLN A 221 11.91 -10.91 15.31
C GLN A 221 11.27 -9.64 14.79
N ALA A 222 10.96 -9.64 13.50
CA ALA A 222 10.37 -8.48 12.86
C ALA A 222 9.33 -8.85 11.82
N PHE A 223 8.31 -8.00 11.72
CA PHE A 223 7.22 -8.16 10.78
C PHE A 223 7.53 -7.44 9.47
N LYS A 224 7.39 -8.17 8.36
CA LYS A 224 7.47 -7.66 6.98
C LYS A 224 6.09 -7.68 6.35
N ARG A 225 5.79 -6.64 5.55
CA ARG A 225 4.59 -6.59 4.71
C ARG A 225 4.91 -5.97 3.36
N ASN A 226 4.78 -6.78 2.31
CA ASN A 226 5.18 -6.51 0.94
C ASN A 226 6.66 -6.09 0.86
N PHE A 227 6.92 -4.80 1.04
CA PHE A 227 8.24 -4.19 0.93
C PHE A 227 8.76 -3.80 2.31
N GLY A 228 9.90 -4.37 2.68
CA GLY A 228 10.63 -4.02 3.88
C GLY A 228 9.98 -4.44 5.21
N MET A 229 10.78 -4.31 6.25
CA MET A 229 10.38 -4.42 7.65
C MET A 229 9.34 -3.31 7.98
N LYS A 230 8.43 -3.58 8.91
CA LYS A 230 7.42 -2.62 9.39
C LYS A 230 7.54 -2.33 10.87
N TYR A 231 7.85 -3.35 11.65
CA TYR A 231 8.09 -3.19 13.08
C TYR A 231 8.87 -4.38 13.64
N VAL A 232 9.58 -4.13 14.73
CA VAL A 232 10.16 -5.18 15.59
C VAL A 232 9.02 -5.80 16.39
N GLN A 233 8.86 -7.12 16.30
CA GLN A 233 7.87 -7.90 17.04
C GLN A 233 8.40 -8.31 18.41
N GLU A 234 9.64 -8.79 18.48
CA GLU A 234 10.34 -9.19 19.70
C GLU A 234 11.84 -8.93 19.51
N ALA A 235 12.51 -8.50 20.57
CA ALA A 235 13.96 -8.43 20.68
C ALA A 235 14.40 -9.13 21.95
N ARG A 236 15.42 -9.98 21.85
CA ARG A 236 16.03 -10.68 22.97
C ARG A 236 17.52 -10.39 23.00
N SER A 237 17.97 -9.84 24.11
CA SER A 237 19.37 -9.48 24.31
C SER A 237 20.21 -10.70 24.74
N PRO A 238 21.55 -10.64 24.58
CA PRO A 238 22.45 -11.71 25.01
C PRO A 238 22.40 -12.01 26.51
N ASP A 239 22.04 -11.01 27.33
CA ASP A 239 21.89 -11.15 28.79
C ASP A 239 20.49 -11.67 29.21
N GLY A 240 19.62 -11.99 28.24
CA GLY A 240 18.32 -12.61 28.45
C GLY A 240 17.16 -11.64 28.70
N ARG A 241 17.40 -10.32 28.65
CA ARG A 241 16.33 -9.32 28.66
C ARG A 241 15.51 -9.40 27.36
N THR A 242 14.25 -8.97 27.45
CA THR A 242 13.33 -9.02 26.31
C THR A 242 12.58 -7.71 26.13
N GLY A 243 12.22 -7.39 24.89
CA GLY A 243 11.27 -6.33 24.56
C GLY A 243 10.39 -6.81 23.42
N ASP A 244 9.10 -6.49 23.47
CA ASP A 244 8.14 -6.86 22.43
C ASP A 244 7.42 -5.62 21.88
N TYR A 245 6.65 -5.83 20.81
CA TYR A 245 5.91 -4.77 20.14
C TYR A 245 5.08 -3.91 21.10
N GLU A 246 4.39 -4.53 22.06
CA GLU A 246 3.51 -3.82 23.00
C GLU A 246 4.30 -3.02 24.02
N ALA A 247 5.37 -3.59 24.58
CA ALA A 247 6.26 -2.93 25.50
C ALA A 247 6.93 -1.70 24.86
N PHE A 248 7.45 -1.85 23.63
CA PHE A 248 8.05 -0.75 22.88
C PHE A 248 7.04 0.36 22.58
N ALA A 249 5.84 -0.01 22.09
CA ALA A 249 4.79 0.95 21.77
C ALA A 249 4.28 1.71 23.00
N ALA A 250 4.16 1.04 24.14
CA ALA A 250 3.72 1.66 25.39
C ALA A 250 4.77 2.64 25.96
N HIS A 251 6.06 2.35 25.75
CA HIS A 251 7.16 3.14 26.27
C HIS A 251 7.43 4.38 25.42
N GLU A 252 8.10 4.21 24.29
CA GLU A 252 8.57 5.30 23.42
C GLU A 252 7.99 5.16 22.01
N GLY A 253 8.09 3.97 21.44
CA GLY A 253 7.66 3.64 20.09
C GLY A 253 8.36 2.38 19.58
N ASN A 254 7.93 1.86 18.44
CA ASN A 254 8.60 0.70 17.86
C ASN A 254 9.99 1.09 17.32
N PRO A 255 11.07 0.37 17.66
CA PRO A 255 12.44 0.74 17.28
C PRO A 255 12.62 1.00 15.79
N PHE A 256 12.08 0.14 14.93
CA PHE A 256 12.20 0.31 13.49
C PHE A 256 11.49 1.57 12.99
N SER A 257 10.31 1.88 13.54
CA SER A 257 9.54 3.06 13.14
C SER A 257 10.22 4.38 13.54
N LEU A 258 11.13 4.34 14.52
CA LEU A 258 11.86 5.51 15.01
C LEU A 258 13.17 5.79 14.26
N LEU A 259 13.67 4.83 13.48
CA LEU A 259 14.82 5.02 12.58
C LEU A 259 14.50 6.05 11.51
N GLU A 260 15.52 6.74 10.99
CA GLU A 260 15.42 7.61 9.82
C GLU A 260 15.15 6.82 8.54
N ASP A 261 14.76 7.52 7.45
CA ASP A 261 14.34 6.86 6.21
C ASP A 261 15.47 6.03 5.58
N ASP A 262 16.69 6.58 5.53
CA ASP A 262 17.89 5.90 5.03
C ASP A 262 18.29 4.70 5.89
N GLU A 263 18.12 4.80 7.21
CA GLU A 263 18.35 3.70 8.14
C GLU A 263 17.34 2.55 7.92
N GLN A 264 16.05 2.87 7.71
CA GLN A 264 15.01 1.87 7.42
C GLN A 264 15.24 1.19 6.07
N ASP A 265 15.59 1.96 5.05
CA ASP A 265 15.84 1.42 3.71
C ASP A 265 17.11 0.54 3.72
N GLY A 266 18.18 1.01 4.37
CA GLY A 266 19.45 0.28 4.46
C GLY A 266 19.32 -1.06 5.20
N ILE A 267 18.61 -1.11 6.33
CA ILE A 267 18.41 -2.38 7.04
C ILE A 267 17.58 -3.35 6.17
N CYS A 268 16.52 -2.88 5.51
CA CYS A 268 15.72 -3.71 4.62
C CYS A 268 16.54 -4.27 3.45
N GLU A 269 17.40 -3.45 2.83
CA GLU A 269 18.26 -3.88 1.73
C GLU A 269 19.24 -4.99 2.16
N ILE A 270 19.91 -4.82 3.30
CA ILE A 270 20.86 -5.79 3.86
C ILE A 270 20.17 -7.13 4.14
N LEU A 271 18.96 -7.07 4.68
CA LEU A 271 18.23 -8.26 5.11
C LEU A 271 17.56 -9.01 3.94
N GLU A 272 17.20 -8.29 2.89
CA GLU A 272 16.69 -8.88 1.65
C GLU A 272 17.81 -9.37 0.71
N ASN A 273 19.03 -8.87 0.88
CA ASN A 273 20.20 -9.31 0.13
C ASN A 273 21.39 -9.64 1.07
N PRO A 274 21.23 -10.62 1.98
CA PRO A 274 22.21 -10.96 3.02
C PRO A 274 23.51 -11.56 2.46
#